data_AF-A0A9P7AN26-F1
#
_entry.id   AF-A0A9P7AN26-F1
#
_cell.length_a   1.000
_cell.length_b   1.000
_cell.length_c   1.000
_cell.angle_alpha   90.00
_cell.angle_beta   90.00
_cell.angle_gamma   90.00
#
_symmetry.space_group_name_H-M   'P 1'
#
loop_
_entity.id
_entity.type
_entity.pdbx_description
1 polymer ?
#
loop_
_entity_poly.entity_id
_entity_poly.type
_entity_poly.pdbx_seq_one_letter_code
_entity_poly.pdbx_strand_id
1 'polypeptide(L)'
;MSLQFLPYDLLFNIAQDLEIDDVHNLQAVSTHDLLARSRPLPLHSFQRLSDLSTPALIAAVDRARGFEKAWAIRAPRPARPNPYYGNQWYITISVPSHEEIDWLSPITSSYTLCATKSGRVLCWDVRRDICLAEWDPRGDEDEDEDDEDKWELWKCRVEFEERTVYFTMARVLKGLPVFHFL
;
A
#
# COMPACT_ATOMS: atom_id res chain seq x y z
N MET A 1 41.67 6.58 -19.79
CA MET A 1 41.40 5.14 -19.54
C MET A 1 39.91 4.93 -19.66
N SER A 2 39.45 3.96 -20.45
CA SER A 2 38.02 3.68 -20.61
C SER A 2 37.58 2.62 -19.60
N LEU A 3 36.47 2.87 -18.90
CA LEU A 3 35.88 1.97 -17.89
C LEU A 3 35.53 0.59 -18.48
N GLN A 4 35.28 0.52 -19.79
CA GLN A 4 34.94 -0.72 -20.50
C GLN A 4 36.03 -1.81 -20.48
N PHE A 5 37.25 -1.49 -20.03
CA PHE A 5 38.36 -2.44 -19.96
C PHE A 5 38.65 -2.93 -18.53
N LEU A 6 37.87 -2.50 -17.54
CA LEU A 6 38.02 -2.96 -16.16
C LEU A 6 37.32 -4.32 -15.96
N PRO A 7 37.90 -5.22 -15.15
CA PRO A 7 37.22 -6.42 -14.67
C PRO A 7 35.91 -6.06 -13.96
N TYR A 8 34.89 -6.93 -14.09
CA TYR A 8 33.56 -6.70 -13.54
C TYR A 8 33.57 -6.41 -12.04
N ASP A 9 34.40 -7.11 -11.27
CA ASP A 9 34.50 -6.94 -9.81
C ASP A 9 35.02 -5.54 -9.44
N LEU A 10 35.93 -4.97 -10.23
CA LEU A 10 36.42 -3.61 -10.02
C LEU A 10 35.37 -2.58 -10.41
N LEU A 11 34.65 -2.81 -11.51
CA LEU A 11 33.51 -1.97 -11.89
C LEU A 11 32.40 -1.98 -10.84
N PHE A 12 32.16 -3.14 -10.23
CA PHE A 12 31.17 -3.30 -9.18
C PHE A 12 31.58 -2.58 -7.89
N ASN A 13 32.83 -2.72 -7.43
CA ASN A 13 33.31 -1.97 -6.27
C ASN A 13 33.24 -0.46 -6.50
N ILE A 14 33.61 0.01 -7.69
CA ILE A 14 33.45 1.42 -8.06
C ILE A 14 31.96 1.82 -8.04
N ALA A 15 31.06 0.98 -8.58
CA ALA A 15 29.62 1.20 -8.57
C ALA A 15 29.02 1.39 -7.17
N GLN A 16 29.54 0.66 -6.18
CA GLN A 16 29.04 0.71 -4.80
C GLN A 16 29.35 2.03 -4.09
N ASP A 17 30.48 2.64 -4.42
CA ASP A 17 30.92 3.91 -3.84
C ASP A 17 30.32 5.13 -4.54
N LEU A 18 29.64 4.94 -5.67
CA LEU A 18 29.06 6.02 -6.46
C LEU A 18 27.68 6.42 -5.94
N GLU A 19 27.46 7.72 -5.78
CA GLU A 19 26.11 8.23 -5.62
C GLU A 19 25.39 8.18 -6.98
N ILE A 20 24.06 8.14 -6.95
CA ILE A 20 23.27 8.09 -8.18
C ILE A 20 23.48 9.32 -9.10
N ASP A 21 23.90 10.47 -8.56
CA ASP A 21 24.35 11.61 -9.38
C ASP A 21 25.63 11.28 -10.14
N ASP A 22 26.55 10.55 -9.52
CA ASP A 22 27.79 10.08 -10.16
C ASP A 22 27.49 9.01 -11.22
N VAL A 23 26.53 8.12 -10.95
CA VAL A 23 26.08 7.08 -11.90
C VAL A 23 25.46 7.70 -13.17
N HIS A 24 24.66 8.76 -13.04
CA HIS A 24 24.13 9.50 -14.19
C HIS A 24 25.22 10.15 -15.04
N ASN A 25 26.30 10.59 -14.41
CA ASN A 25 27.46 11.16 -15.09
C ASN A 25 28.37 10.09 -15.74
N LEU A 26 28.23 8.82 -15.34
CA LEU A 26 29.08 7.71 -15.81
C LEU A 26 28.49 6.90 -16.98
N GLN A 27 27.24 7.18 -17.39
CA GLN A 27 26.55 6.60 -18.57
C GLN A 27 26.51 5.07 -18.73
N ALA A 28 27.05 4.26 -17.80
CA ALA A 28 26.95 2.80 -17.87
C ALA A 28 27.36 2.15 -16.53
N VAL A 29 26.45 2.10 -15.55
CA VAL A 29 26.66 1.24 -14.38
C VAL A 29 25.37 0.52 -14.02
N SER A 30 25.51 -0.78 -13.74
CA SER A 30 24.42 -1.73 -13.56
C SER A 30 23.46 -1.33 -12.44
N THR A 31 22.18 -1.34 -12.77
CA THR A 31 21.03 -0.89 -11.99
C THR A 31 20.73 -1.68 -10.70
N HIS A 32 21.45 -2.77 -10.41
CA HIS A 32 21.07 -3.72 -9.35
C HIS A 32 21.28 -3.21 -7.92
N ASP A 33 22.36 -2.47 -7.65
CA ASP A 33 22.65 -1.96 -6.30
C ASP A 33 21.85 -0.69 -5.95
N LEU A 34 21.41 0.05 -6.96
CA LEU A 34 20.47 1.17 -6.79
C LEU A 34 19.07 0.68 -6.35
N LEU A 35 18.69 -0.54 -6.74
CA LEU A 35 17.42 -1.15 -6.35
C LEU A 35 17.36 -1.51 -4.86
N ALA A 36 18.49 -1.89 -4.26
CA ALA A 36 18.56 -2.19 -2.84
C ALA A 36 18.35 -0.95 -1.95
N ARG A 37 18.67 0.24 -2.46
CA ARG A 37 18.52 1.52 -1.76
C ARG A 37 17.19 2.22 -2.05
N SER A 38 16.55 1.91 -3.18
CA SER A 38 15.25 2.48 -3.54
C SER A 38 14.11 1.73 -2.84
N ARG A 39 13.62 2.33 -1.75
CA ARG A 39 12.26 2.14 -1.21
C ARG A 39 11.21 2.07 -2.34
N PRO A 40 10.04 1.42 -2.14
CA PRO A 40 9.24 0.82 -3.21
C PRO A 40 9.21 1.68 -4.47
N LEU A 41 9.76 1.13 -5.55
CA LEU A 41 9.84 1.84 -6.81
C LEU A 41 8.43 2.25 -7.26
N PRO A 42 8.25 3.52 -7.70
CA PRO A 42 6.99 3.99 -8.22
C PRO A 42 6.79 3.43 -9.63
N LEU A 43 6.48 2.15 -9.69
CA LEU A 43 6.09 1.44 -10.89
C LEU A 43 4.64 1.76 -11.21
N HIS A 44 4.31 1.75 -12.50
CA HIS A 44 2.91 1.77 -12.89
C HIS A 44 2.34 0.38 -12.63
N SER A 45 1.33 0.30 -11.77
CA SER A 45 0.77 -0.98 -11.30
C SER A 45 1.87 -1.87 -10.66
N PHE A 46 1.72 -3.19 -10.74
CA PHE A 46 2.72 -4.16 -10.27
C PHE A 46 3.54 -4.74 -11.41
N GLN A 47 4.13 -3.86 -12.22
CA GLN A 47 5.06 -4.30 -13.23
C GLN A 47 6.24 -5.00 -12.56
N ARG A 48 6.62 -6.21 -13.03
CA ARG A 48 7.81 -6.87 -12.51
C ARG A 48 9.04 -6.11 -12.99
N LEU A 49 10.11 -6.13 -12.20
CA LEU A 49 11.39 -5.53 -12.61
C LEU A 49 11.92 -6.13 -13.92
N SER A 50 11.68 -7.42 -14.14
CA SER A 50 12.01 -8.14 -15.37
C SER A 50 11.31 -7.60 -16.62
N ASP A 51 10.16 -6.95 -16.43
CA ASP A 51 9.29 -6.51 -17.52
C ASP A 51 9.54 -5.04 -17.89
N LEU A 52 10.50 -4.39 -17.22
CA LEU A 52 10.91 -3.02 -17.47
C LEU A 52 12.06 -2.99 -18.47
N SER A 53 11.93 -2.15 -19.50
CA SER A 53 13.09 -1.77 -20.29
C SER A 53 14.08 -0.99 -19.42
N THR A 54 15.39 -1.06 -19.74
CA THR A 54 16.42 -0.31 -19.02
C THR A 54 16.09 1.18 -18.87
N PRO A 55 15.58 1.89 -19.91
CA PRO A 55 15.16 3.28 -19.76
C PRO A 55 13.99 3.48 -18.77
N ALA A 56 13.02 2.56 -18.75
CA ALA A 56 11.89 2.63 -17.82
C ALA A 56 12.33 2.37 -16.37
N LEU A 57 13.28 1.45 -16.18
CA LEU A 57 13.90 1.17 -14.89
C LEU A 57 14.66 2.40 -14.35
N ILE A 58 15.49 3.03 -15.19
CA ILE A 58 16.21 4.26 -14.84
C ILE A 58 15.21 5.35 -14.41
N ALA A 59 14.17 5.59 -15.22
CA ALA A 59 13.15 6.59 -14.90
C ALA A 59 12.39 6.28 -13.59
N ALA A 60 12.14 5.01 -13.28
CA ALA A 60 11.51 4.61 -12.03
C ALA A 60 12.41 4.89 -10.82
N VAL A 61 13.70 4.56 -10.92
CA VAL A 61 14.70 4.83 -9.88
C VAL A 61 14.84 6.34 -9.65
N ASP A 62 14.87 7.15 -10.71
CA ASP A 62 14.93 8.62 -10.61
C ASP A 62 13.70 9.21 -9.91
N ARG A 63 12.51 8.70 -10.22
CA ARG A 63 11.27 9.10 -9.54
C ARG A 63 11.30 8.71 -8.06
N ALA A 64 11.73 7.50 -7.73
CA ALA A 64 11.85 7.03 -6.34
C ALA A 64 12.76 7.94 -5.52
N ARG A 65 13.93 8.27 -6.06
CA ARG A 65 14.88 9.22 -5.45
C ARG A 65 14.26 10.61 -5.31
N GLY A 66 13.54 11.07 -6.32
CA GLY A 66 12.79 12.33 -6.28
C GLY A 66 11.80 12.37 -5.12
N PHE A 67 11.07 11.27 -4.89
CA PHE A 67 10.16 11.15 -3.74
C PHE A 67 10.92 11.10 -2.41
N GLU A 68 12.01 10.35 -2.30
CA GLU A 68 12.81 10.26 -1.08
C GLU A 68 13.37 11.64 -0.68
N LYS A 69 14.01 12.35 -1.62
CA LYS A 69 14.49 13.73 -1.38
C LYS A 69 13.33 14.67 -1.03
N ALA A 70 12.20 14.55 -1.73
CA ALA A 70 11.04 15.37 -1.46
C ALA A 70 10.46 15.10 -0.06
N TRP A 71 10.37 13.85 0.39
CA TRP A 71 9.87 13.48 1.72
C TRP A 71 10.83 13.85 2.84
N ALA A 72 12.14 13.81 2.59
CA ALA A 72 13.15 14.22 3.57
C ALA A 72 13.13 15.73 3.86
N ILE A 73 12.75 16.56 2.86
CA ILE A 73 12.84 18.02 2.95
C ILE A 73 11.45 18.67 3.06
N ARG A 74 10.42 18.07 2.48
CA ARG A 74 9.06 18.63 2.39
C ARG A 74 8.11 17.76 3.19
N ALA A 75 7.36 18.39 4.09
CA ALA A 75 6.14 17.80 4.61
C ALA A 75 5.19 17.43 3.44
N PRO A 76 4.36 16.39 3.59
CA PRO A 76 3.34 16.05 2.60
C PRO A 76 2.57 17.31 2.18
N ARG A 77 2.51 17.56 0.87
CA ARG A 77 1.78 18.69 0.30
C ARG A 77 0.43 18.21 -0.21
N PRO A 78 -0.62 19.03 -0.13
CA PRO A 78 -1.93 18.68 -0.69
C PRO A 78 -1.79 18.19 -2.13
N ALA A 79 -2.46 17.09 -2.43
CA ALA A 79 -2.74 16.76 -3.83
C ALA A 79 -3.47 17.94 -4.48
N ARG A 80 -3.39 18.04 -5.81
CA ARG A 80 -4.13 19.08 -6.56
C ARG A 80 -5.61 19.08 -6.12
N PRO A 81 -6.29 20.24 -6.11
CA PRO A 81 -7.65 20.36 -5.63
C PRO A 81 -8.53 19.24 -6.20
N ASN A 82 -9.12 18.44 -5.31
CA ASN A 82 -10.05 17.40 -5.72
C ASN A 82 -11.40 18.06 -6.03
N PRO A 83 -12.05 17.79 -7.17
CA PRO A 83 -13.37 18.35 -7.49
C PRO A 83 -14.43 18.14 -6.38
N TYR A 84 -14.28 17.07 -5.59
CA TYR A 84 -15.23 16.69 -4.55
C TYR A 84 -14.88 17.23 -3.16
N TYR A 85 -13.59 17.41 -2.86
CA TYR A 85 -13.11 17.79 -1.51
C TYR A 85 -12.37 19.14 -1.50
N GLY A 86 -12.39 19.86 -2.63
CA GLY A 86 -11.72 21.14 -2.79
C GLY A 86 -10.22 21.06 -2.48
N ASN A 87 -9.75 21.97 -1.63
CA ASN A 87 -8.34 22.05 -1.21
C ASN A 87 -8.00 21.15 -0.01
N GLN A 88 -8.93 20.30 0.46
CA GLN A 88 -8.63 19.38 1.56
C GLN A 88 -7.77 18.21 1.08
N TRP A 89 -6.72 17.92 1.86
CA TRP A 89 -5.74 16.85 1.62
C TRP A 89 -6.05 15.59 2.42
N TYR A 90 -7.08 15.65 3.26
CA TYR A 90 -7.63 14.54 4.02
C TYR A 90 -9.14 14.69 4.06
N ILE A 91 -9.83 13.58 4.30
CA ILE A 91 -11.24 13.57 4.64
C ILE A 91 -11.38 13.08 6.07
N THR A 92 -12.29 13.68 6.82
CA THR A 92 -12.72 13.18 8.11
C THR A 92 -13.99 12.40 7.88
N ILE A 93 -13.99 11.12 8.26
CA ILE A 93 -15.19 10.30 8.33
C ILE A 93 -15.62 10.18 9.78
N SER A 94 -16.92 10.08 10.00
CA SER A 94 -17.49 9.88 11.33
C SER A 94 -17.10 8.50 11.87
N VAL A 95 -16.77 8.42 13.15
CA VAL A 95 -16.50 7.14 13.81
C VAL A 95 -17.83 6.41 14.03
N PRO A 96 -17.97 5.16 13.57
CA PRO A 96 -19.17 4.39 13.84
C PRO A 96 -19.34 4.18 15.35
N SER A 97 -20.49 4.60 15.89
CA SER A 97 -20.97 4.27 17.25
C SER A 97 -19.98 4.48 18.41
N HIS A 98 -19.39 5.66 18.63
CA HIS A 98 -18.55 5.99 19.82
C HIS A 98 -17.48 4.95 20.26
N GLU A 99 -17.18 3.98 19.39
CA GLU A 99 -16.33 2.85 19.68
C GLU A 99 -14.97 3.10 19.07
N GLU A 100 -13.95 2.53 19.70
CA GLU A 100 -12.60 2.64 19.19
C GLU A 100 -12.40 1.67 18.02
N ILE A 101 -11.79 2.18 16.96
CA ILE A 101 -11.36 1.41 15.79
C ILE A 101 -10.04 0.72 16.14
N ASP A 102 -9.98 -0.60 15.98
CA ASP A 102 -8.76 -1.38 16.16
C ASP A 102 -8.04 -1.69 14.84
N TRP A 103 -8.78 -1.71 13.73
CA TRP A 103 -8.25 -1.93 12.38
C TRP A 103 -8.96 -1.08 11.33
N LEU A 104 -8.20 -0.57 10.36
CA LEU A 104 -8.70 0.27 9.27
C LEU A 104 -8.01 -0.12 7.95
N SER A 105 -8.80 -0.32 6.91
CA SER A 105 -8.30 -0.71 5.59
C SER A 105 -9.10 -0.07 4.47
N PRO A 106 -8.52 0.92 3.75
CA PRO A 106 -9.11 1.46 2.54
C PRO A 106 -9.20 0.37 1.46
N ILE A 107 -10.39 0.07 0.95
CA ILE A 107 -10.62 -0.92 -0.12
C ILE A 107 -10.55 -0.24 -1.48
N THR A 108 -11.13 0.95 -1.58
CA THR A 108 -11.02 1.84 -2.73
C THR A 108 -10.82 3.28 -2.26
N SER A 109 -10.76 4.24 -3.18
CA SER A 109 -10.80 5.67 -2.84
C SER A 109 -12.13 6.13 -2.24
N SER A 110 -13.19 5.33 -2.35
CA SER A 110 -14.55 5.68 -1.89
C SER A 110 -15.06 4.78 -0.77
N TYR A 111 -14.41 3.65 -0.50
CA TYR A 111 -14.87 2.66 0.47
C TYR A 111 -13.74 2.20 1.38
N THR A 112 -14.03 2.11 2.66
CA THR A 112 -13.10 1.67 3.71
C THR A 112 -13.77 0.64 4.58
N LEU A 113 -13.05 -0.43 4.92
CA LEU A 113 -13.45 -1.34 5.99
C LEU A 113 -12.78 -0.92 7.28
N CYS A 114 -13.53 -0.96 8.39
CA CYS A 114 -12.99 -0.82 9.73
C CYS A 114 -13.50 -1.92 10.63
N ALA A 115 -12.67 -2.35 11.57
CA ALA A 115 -13.09 -3.17 12.69
C ALA A 115 -13.07 -2.34 13.97
N THR A 116 -13.98 -2.67 14.86
CA THR A 116 -14.17 -2.02 16.16
C THR A 116 -13.64 -2.93 17.26
N LYS A 117 -13.28 -2.34 18.41
CA LYS A 117 -12.90 -3.13 19.60
C LYS A 117 -13.98 -4.08 20.10
N SER A 118 -15.26 -3.82 19.78
CA SER A 118 -16.35 -4.72 20.11
C SER A 118 -16.37 -5.99 19.23
N GLY A 119 -15.51 -6.07 18.22
CA GLY A 119 -15.44 -7.18 17.27
C GLY A 119 -16.28 -6.96 16.00
N ARG A 120 -16.99 -5.85 15.84
CA ARG A 120 -17.81 -5.59 14.64
C ARG A 120 -16.96 -5.09 13.48
N VAL A 121 -17.31 -5.48 12.26
CA VAL A 121 -16.70 -5.01 11.01
C VAL A 121 -17.71 -4.19 10.23
N LEU A 122 -17.25 -3.07 9.67
CA LEU A 122 -18.11 -2.07 9.04
C LEU A 122 -17.53 -1.65 7.70
N CYS A 123 -18.38 -1.61 6.67
CA CYS A 123 -18.07 -1.01 5.38
C CYS A 123 -18.60 0.42 5.33
N TRP A 124 -17.70 1.38 5.17
CA TRP A 124 -18.01 2.81 5.18
C TRP A 124 -17.90 3.42 3.78
N ASP A 125 -18.92 4.16 3.37
CA ASP A 125 -18.84 5.06 2.23
C ASP A 125 -18.16 6.36 2.66
N VAL A 126 -16.91 6.51 2.23
CA VAL A 126 -16.08 7.68 2.56
C VAL A 126 -16.70 8.97 2.01
N ARG A 127 -17.37 8.92 0.86
CA ARG A 127 -17.92 10.10 0.20
C ARG A 127 -19.19 10.60 0.88
N ARG A 128 -20.06 9.66 1.26
CA ARG A 128 -21.37 9.97 1.85
C ARG A 128 -21.34 10.02 3.36
N ASP A 129 -20.25 9.56 3.96
CA ASP A 129 -20.06 9.42 5.41
C ASP A 129 -21.16 8.58 6.07
N ILE A 130 -21.41 7.40 5.49
CA ILE A 130 -22.43 6.46 5.99
C ILE A 130 -21.89 5.04 6.08
N CYS A 131 -22.42 4.28 7.04
CA CYS A 131 -22.26 2.83 7.08
C CYS A 131 -23.11 2.20 5.97
N LEU A 132 -22.48 1.39 5.12
CA LEU A 132 -23.14 0.64 4.05
C LEU A 132 -23.51 -0.78 4.47
N ALA A 133 -22.66 -1.40 5.27
CA ALA A 133 -22.83 -2.77 5.75
C ALA A 133 -22.09 -2.98 7.07
N GLU A 134 -22.61 -3.87 7.89
CA GLU A 134 -22.12 -4.21 9.21
C GLU A 134 -22.15 -5.73 9.39
N TRP A 135 -21.11 -6.27 10.02
CA TRP A 135 -20.98 -7.69 10.34
C TRP A 135 -20.53 -7.86 11.78
N ASP A 136 -21.33 -8.57 12.57
CA ASP A 136 -21.03 -8.93 13.96
C ASP A 136 -20.68 -10.43 14.02
N PRO A 137 -19.54 -10.82 14.64
CA PRO A 137 -19.16 -12.22 14.73
C PRO A 137 -20.09 -13.03 15.64
N ARG A 138 -20.89 -12.38 16.50
CA ARG A 138 -21.82 -13.03 17.44
C ARG A 138 -23.12 -13.51 16.79
N GLY A 139 -23.38 -13.15 15.53
CA GLY A 139 -24.60 -13.53 14.82
C GLY A 139 -25.89 -12.93 15.40
N ASP A 140 -27.04 -13.42 14.92
CA ASP A 140 -28.38 -13.02 15.37
C ASP A 140 -28.96 -13.98 16.44
N GLU A 141 -28.28 -15.08 16.75
CA GLU A 141 -28.77 -16.17 17.60
C GLU A 141 -27.76 -16.46 18.73
N ASP A 142 -28.30 -16.46 19.95
CA ASP A 142 -27.74 -16.89 21.25
C ASP A 142 -27.03 -15.84 22.13
N GLU A 143 -27.81 -15.38 23.13
CA GLU A 143 -27.44 -14.50 24.26
C GLU A 143 -26.61 -15.24 25.33
N ASP A 144 -25.64 -16.07 24.94
CA ASP A 144 -24.67 -16.60 25.90
C ASP A 144 -23.57 -15.54 26.13
N GLU A 145 -23.74 -14.78 27.21
CA GLU A 145 -23.00 -13.58 27.63
C GLU A 145 -21.46 -13.72 27.76
N ASP A 146 -20.88 -14.90 27.51
CA ASP A 146 -19.49 -15.25 27.83
C ASP A 146 -18.58 -15.55 26.60
N ASP A 147 -19.10 -15.54 25.37
CA ASP A 147 -18.26 -15.81 24.19
C ASP A 147 -17.84 -14.53 23.44
N GLU A 148 -16.61 -14.07 23.73
CA GLU A 148 -15.88 -13.07 22.94
C GLU A 148 -15.54 -13.62 21.54
N ASP A 149 -16.53 -13.76 20.67
CA ASP A 149 -16.29 -14.10 19.27
C ASP A 149 -15.60 -12.93 18.58
N LYS A 150 -14.42 -13.23 18.01
CA LYS A 150 -13.57 -12.25 17.33
C LYS A 150 -13.32 -12.68 15.89
N TRP A 151 -13.30 -11.71 15.00
CA TRP A 151 -12.85 -11.92 13.64
C TRP A 151 -11.33 -12.03 13.58
N GLU A 152 -10.86 -13.01 12.83
CA GLU A 152 -9.58 -12.95 12.17
C GLU A 152 -9.80 -12.38 10.77
N LEU A 153 -9.17 -11.23 10.47
CA LEU A 153 -9.34 -10.51 9.21
C LEU A 153 -8.09 -10.60 8.34
N TRP A 154 -8.29 -10.88 7.06
CA TRP A 154 -7.23 -10.83 6.05
C TRP A 154 -7.65 -9.97 4.87
N LYS A 155 -6.79 -9.03 4.50
CA LYS A 155 -6.92 -8.32 3.22
C LYS A 155 -6.04 -9.01 2.19
N CYS A 156 -6.68 -9.61 1.20
CA CYS A 156 -5.98 -10.24 0.08
C CYS A 156 -6.04 -9.33 -1.14
N ARG A 157 -4.87 -9.03 -1.70
CA ARG A 157 -4.76 -8.37 -3.00
C ARG A 157 -4.68 -9.45 -4.07
N VAL A 158 -5.60 -9.40 -5.03
CA VAL A 158 -5.64 -10.33 -6.16
C VAL A 158 -5.45 -9.54 -7.44
N GLU A 159 -4.56 -10.04 -8.29
CA GLU A 159 -4.20 -9.43 -9.56
C GLU A 159 -4.84 -10.23 -10.71
N PHE A 160 -5.62 -9.53 -11.52
CA PHE A 160 -6.05 -9.99 -12.84
C PHE A 160 -5.28 -9.20 -13.90
N GLU A 161 -5.24 -9.73 -15.13
CA GLU A 161 -4.49 -9.12 -16.25
C GLU A 161 -4.83 -7.63 -16.48
N GLU A 162 -6.09 -7.24 -16.27
CA GLU A 162 -6.57 -5.87 -16.51
C GLU A 162 -6.89 -5.08 -15.23
N ARG A 163 -6.95 -5.73 -14.06
CA ARG A 163 -7.42 -5.09 -12.81
C ARG A 163 -6.83 -5.72 -11.55
N THR A 164 -6.62 -4.89 -10.54
CA THR A 164 -6.38 -5.36 -9.18
C THR A 164 -7.69 -5.28 -8.39
N VAL A 165 -8.01 -6.34 -7.65
CA VAL A 165 -9.13 -6.36 -6.70
C VAL A 165 -8.59 -6.66 -5.30
N TYR A 166 -9.18 -6.03 -4.30
CA TYR A 166 -8.93 -6.36 -2.90
C TYR A 166 -10.14 -7.11 -2.37
N PHE A 167 -9.89 -8.27 -1.75
CA PHE A 167 -10.89 -9.01 -1.00
C PHE A 167 -10.55 -8.91 0.47
N THR A 168 -11.57 -8.82 1.31
CA THR A 168 -11.40 -8.99 2.74
C THR A 168 -12.08 -10.29 3.13
N MET A 169 -11.31 -11.18 3.74
CA MET A 169 -11.80 -12.43 4.29
C MET A 169 -11.88 -12.28 5.79
N ALA A 170 -12.95 -12.82 6.37
CA ALA A 170 -13.13 -12.88 7.80
C ALA A 170 -13.39 -14.33 8.24
N ARG A 171 -12.81 -14.72 9.37
CA ARG A 171 -13.03 -16.01 10.02
C ARG A 171 -13.35 -15.79 11.48
N VAL A 172 -14.39 -16.47 11.99
CA VAL A 172 -14.65 -16.49 13.43
C VAL A 172 -13.61 -17.39 14.11
N LEU A 173 -12.98 -16.89 15.19
CA LEU A 173 -11.91 -17.62 15.86
C LEU A 173 -12.39 -18.88 16.60
N LYS A 174 -13.63 -18.91 17.09
CA LYS A 174 -14.25 -20.06 17.74
C LYS A 174 -15.18 -20.81 16.78
N GLY A 175 -15.23 -22.13 16.90
CA GLY A 175 -16.10 -23.00 16.09
C GLY A 175 -15.46 -23.59 14.84
N LEU A 176 -16.29 -24.26 14.01
CA LEU A 176 -15.87 -24.79 12.71
C LEU A 176 -15.46 -23.62 11.79
N PRO A 177 -14.41 -23.77 10.97
CA PRO A 177 -13.93 -22.68 10.13
C PRO A 177 -14.97 -22.31 9.07
N VAL A 178 -15.69 -21.21 9.32
CA VAL A 178 -16.56 -20.55 8.36
C VAL A 178 -15.85 -19.29 7.88
N PHE A 179 -15.68 -19.18 6.56
CA PHE A 179 -15.08 -18.01 5.93
C PHE A 179 -16.18 -17.14 5.33
N HIS A 180 -16.14 -15.85 5.66
CA HIS A 180 -17.00 -14.83 5.09
C HIS A 180 -16.20 -14.00 4.09
N PHE A 181 -16.77 -13.82 2.89
CA PHE A 181 -16.31 -12.81 1.94
C PHE A 181 -17.06 -11.52 2.25
N LEU A 182 -16.31 -10.51 2.68
CA LEU A 182 -16.82 -9.16 3.00
C LEU A 182 -16.62 -8.21 1.82
#